data_AF-A0A7V8VP03-F1
#
_entry.id   AF-A0A7V8VP03-F1
#
_cell.length_a   1.000
_cell.length_b   1.000
_cell.length_c   1.000
_cell.angle_alpha   90.00
_cell.angle_beta   90.00
_cell.angle_gamma   90.00
#
_symmetry.space_group_name_H-M   'P 1'
#
loop_
_entity.id
_entity.type
_entity.pdbx_description
1 polymer ?
#
loop_
_entity_poly.entity_id
_entity_poly.type
_entity_poly.pdbx_seq_one_letter_code
_entity_poly.pdbx_strand_id
1 'polypeptide(L)'
;MSNFYFSLPRLIASWSGKQTGRSEKNVVEANVAGALNHLVVYGAAFQMLRGLSVWQQLLFLVPLAALVGLFWLILFHVNAFLIESLRRLGLMRDLPDNRAQNLIVGFVTTVLAFYLLGTGGGSAALGSVWIAAVALNLLAAAMLPARHAIPPASK
;
A
#
# COMPACT_ATOMS: atom_id res chain seq x y z
N MET A 1 -3.05 -13.34 -16.40
CA MET A 1 -3.65 -12.42 -15.43
C MET A 1 -2.80 -11.15 -15.38
N SER A 2 -3.39 -9.96 -15.43
CA SER A 2 -2.65 -8.69 -15.50
C SER A 2 -2.01 -8.32 -14.16
N ASN A 3 -0.70 -8.05 -14.15
CA ASN A 3 0.17 -7.94 -12.97
C ASN A 3 0.30 -6.50 -12.39
N PHE A 4 -0.79 -5.73 -12.33
CA PHE A 4 -0.78 -4.44 -11.63
C PHE A 4 -0.95 -4.61 -10.12
N TYR A 5 -0.10 -3.96 -9.32
CA TYR A 5 -0.16 -3.98 -7.85
C TYR A 5 -1.31 -3.12 -7.31
N PHE A 6 -1.72 -2.08 -8.05
CA PHE A 6 -2.82 -1.17 -7.73
C PHE A 6 -3.89 -1.15 -8.84
N SER A 7 -5.14 -0.97 -8.45
CA SER A 7 -6.32 -0.97 -9.32
C SER A 7 -6.50 0.35 -10.09
N LEU A 8 -6.09 1.47 -9.51
CA LEU A 8 -6.25 2.80 -10.13
C LEU A 8 -5.43 2.97 -11.43
N PRO A 9 -4.12 2.65 -11.47
CA PRO A 9 -3.36 2.71 -12.73
C PRO A 9 -3.93 1.78 -13.81
N ARG A 10 -4.45 0.62 -13.40
CA ARG A 10 -5.11 -0.33 -14.31
C ARG A 10 -6.39 0.25 -14.92
N LEU A 11 -7.19 0.96 -14.14
CA LEU A 11 -8.39 1.65 -14.64
C LEU A 11 -8.01 2.73 -15.65
N ILE A 12 -7.01 3.57 -15.34
CA ILE A 12 -6.51 4.63 -16.23
C ILE A 12 -5.97 4.04 -17.54
N ALA A 13 -5.13 3.00 -17.46
CA ALA A 13 -4.61 2.32 -18.65
C ALA A 13 -5.73 1.75 -19.52
N SER A 14 -6.78 1.21 -18.90
CA SER A 14 -7.97 0.72 -19.61
C SER A 14 -8.73 1.82 -20.34
N TRP A 15 -8.79 3.04 -19.77
CA TRP A 15 -9.40 4.21 -20.40
C TRP A 15 -8.56 4.74 -21.57
N SER A 16 -7.23 4.67 -21.47
CA SER A 16 -6.32 5.09 -22.54
C SER A 16 -6.18 4.09 -23.69
N GLY A 17 -6.94 2.99 -23.71
CA GLY A 17 -6.87 1.97 -24.76
C GLY A 17 -5.55 1.19 -24.82
N LYS A 18 -4.67 1.33 -23.81
CA LYS A 18 -3.40 0.61 -23.73
C LYS A 18 -3.65 -0.82 -23.26
N GLN A 19 -2.92 -1.80 -23.82
CA GLN A 19 -3.03 -3.21 -23.44
C GLN A 19 -2.78 -3.39 -21.94
N THR A 20 -3.81 -3.80 -21.20
CA THR A 20 -3.81 -4.07 -19.76
C THR A 20 -2.97 -5.30 -19.37
N GLY A 21 -2.47 -6.06 -20.35
CA GLY A 21 -1.67 -7.27 -20.16
C GLY A 21 -0.16 -7.05 -19.98
N ARG A 22 0.37 -5.88 -20.35
CA ARG A 22 1.82 -5.61 -20.35
C ARG A 22 2.22 -4.74 -19.16
N SER A 23 2.11 -5.30 -17.96
CA SER A 23 2.60 -4.66 -16.74
C SER A 23 3.25 -5.71 -15.85
N GLU A 24 4.28 -6.38 -16.37
CA GLU A 24 5.19 -7.09 -15.49
C GLU A 24 5.94 -6.04 -14.67
N LYS A 25 5.64 -5.97 -13.37
CA LYS A 25 6.43 -5.20 -12.39
C LYS A 25 6.60 -3.74 -12.77
N ASN A 26 5.54 -2.93 -12.68
CA ASN A 26 5.73 -1.48 -12.71
C ASN A 26 6.42 -1.04 -11.41
N VAL A 27 7.75 -1.21 -11.35
CA VAL A 27 8.63 -0.88 -10.22
C VAL A 27 8.38 0.54 -9.73
N VAL A 28 8.01 1.44 -10.65
CA VAL A 28 7.62 2.80 -10.36
C VAL A 28 6.38 2.85 -9.45
N GLU A 29 5.32 2.11 -9.74
CA GLU A 29 4.11 2.07 -8.92
C GLU A 29 4.39 1.50 -7.52
N ALA A 30 5.16 0.41 -7.46
CA ALA A 30 5.56 -0.20 -6.19
C ALA A 30 6.44 0.76 -5.36
N ASN A 31 7.37 1.47 -6.01
CA ASN A 31 8.22 2.46 -5.35
C ASN A 31 7.43 3.68 -4.89
N VAL A 32 6.48 4.18 -5.69
CA VAL A 32 5.64 5.34 -5.31
C VAL A 32 4.76 4.97 -4.12
N ALA A 33 4.08 3.83 -4.16
CA ALA A 33 3.25 3.39 -3.04
C ALA A 33 4.09 3.08 -1.79
N GLY A 34 5.25 2.46 -1.97
CA GLY A 34 6.22 2.21 -0.91
C GLY A 34 6.73 3.50 -0.27
N ALA A 35 7.09 4.49 -1.08
CA ALA A 35 7.54 5.80 -0.61
C ALA A 35 6.43 6.52 0.14
N LEU A 36 5.21 6.56 -0.40
CA LEU A 36 4.07 7.20 0.25
C LEU A 36 3.74 6.55 1.60
N ASN A 37 3.83 5.22 1.68
CA ASN A 37 3.68 4.49 2.93
C ASN A 37 4.73 4.93 3.97
N HIS A 38 6.01 4.95 3.59
CA HIS A 38 7.08 5.40 4.49
C HIS A 38 6.90 6.85 4.93
N LEU A 39 6.46 7.75 4.04
CA LEU A 39 6.19 9.15 4.39
C LEU A 39 5.10 9.28 5.45
N VAL A 40 4.02 8.50 5.34
CA VAL A 40 2.94 8.49 6.36
C VAL A 40 3.46 7.95 7.69
N VAL A 41 4.20 6.84 7.67
CA VAL A 41 4.74 6.23 8.90
C VAL A 41 5.71 7.17 9.62
N TYR A 42 6.69 7.72 8.90
CA TYR A 42 7.66 8.65 9.47
C TYR A 42 7.01 9.98 9.86
N GLY A 43 6.06 10.48 9.06
CA GLY A 43 5.29 11.67 9.40
C GLY A 43 4.52 11.48 10.70
N ALA A 44 3.85 10.34 10.88
CA ALA A 44 3.13 10.04 12.12
C ALA A 44 4.08 9.93 13.32
N ALA A 45 5.20 9.25 13.16
CA ALA A 45 6.18 9.14 14.23
C ALA A 45 6.80 10.48 14.62
N PHE A 46 7.13 11.34 13.65
CA PHE A 46 7.62 12.69 13.91
C PHE A 46 6.60 13.50 14.72
N GLN A 47 5.30 13.38 14.38
CA GLN A 47 4.23 14.05 15.11
C GLN A 47 4.02 13.51 16.52
N MET A 48 4.20 12.21 16.74
CA MET A 48 4.16 11.60 18.08
C MET A 48 5.29 12.13 18.98
N LEU A 49 6.39 12.61 18.41
CA LEU A 49 7.55 13.16 19.13
C LEU A 49 7.52 14.69 19.26
N ARG A 50 6.39 15.36 18.99
CA ARG A 50 6.24 16.83 18.99
C ARG A 50 6.65 17.56 20.27
N GLY A 51 6.87 16.85 21.38
CA GLY A 51 7.37 17.42 22.64
C GLY A 51 8.91 17.50 22.76
N LEU A 52 9.65 16.94 21.80
CA LEU A 52 11.12 16.91 21.81
C LEU A 52 11.71 18.00 20.91
N SER A 53 12.97 18.35 21.11
CA SER A 53 13.68 19.22 20.16
C SER A 53 13.81 18.51 18.81
N VAL A 54 13.90 19.27 17.72
CA VAL A 54 14.02 18.71 16.36
C VAL A 54 15.21 17.74 16.26
N TRP A 55 16.34 18.06 16.90
CA TRP A 55 17.51 17.18 16.93
C TRP A 55 17.25 15.85 17.66
N GLN A 56 16.50 15.90 18.77
CA GLN A 56 16.08 14.68 19.47
C GLN A 56 15.10 13.87 18.62
N GLN A 57 14.14 14.52 17.96
CA GLN A 57 13.20 13.84 17.05
C GLN A 57 13.94 13.12 15.93
N LEU A 58 14.92 13.80 15.30
CA LEU A 58 15.77 13.21 14.26
C LEU A 58 16.62 12.05 14.80
N LEU A 59 17.16 12.15 16.01
CA LEU A 59 17.91 11.08 16.64
C LEU A 59 17.04 9.83 16.85
N PHE A 60 15.76 10.02 17.24
CA PHE A 60 14.80 8.92 17.40
C PHE A 60 14.31 8.32 16.08
N LEU A 61 14.49 8.99 14.94
CA LEU A 61 14.19 8.39 13.63
C LEU A 61 15.12 7.23 13.28
N VAL A 62 16.37 7.23 13.78
CA VAL A 62 17.34 6.15 13.53
C VAL A 62 16.90 4.81 14.15
N PRO A 63 16.63 4.70 15.46
CA PRO A 63 16.12 3.47 16.04
C PRO A 63 14.72 3.14 15.52
N LEU A 64 13.89 4.13 15.17
CA LEU A 64 12.60 3.89 14.53
C LEU A 64 12.75 3.22 13.17
N ALA A 65 13.71 3.64 12.34
CA ALA A 65 13.97 3.00 11.05
C ALA A 65 14.37 1.52 11.24
N ALA A 66 15.18 1.23 12.26
CA ALA A 66 15.52 -0.15 12.63
C ALA A 66 14.29 -0.94 13.10
N LEU A 67 13.42 -0.36 13.93
CA LEU A 67 12.18 -0.99 14.40
C LEU A 67 11.19 -1.25 13.25
N VAL A 68 11.04 -0.29 12.34
CA VAL A 68 10.23 -0.45 11.12
C VAL A 68 10.81 -1.57 10.27
N GLY A 69 12.12 -1.62 10.06
CA GLY A 69 12.80 -2.72 9.37
C GLY A 69 12.56 -4.08 10.04
N LEU A 70 12.62 -4.15 11.37
CA LEU A 70 12.35 -5.36 12.14
C LEU A 70 10.88 -5.79 12.01
N PHE A 71 9.95 -4.84 12.11
CA PHE A 71 8.52 -5.08 11.88
C PHE A 71 8.28 -5.68 10.50
N TRP A 72 8.93 -5.14 9.46
CA TRP A 72 8.85 -5.67 8.10
C TRP A 72 9.40 -7.10 7.98
N LEU A 73 10.55 -7.37 8.61
CA LEU A 73 11.15 -8.70 8.66
C LEU A 73 10.22 -9.72 9.34
N ILE A 74 9.65 -9.36 10.49
CA ILE A 74 8.69 -10.19 11.23
C ILE A 74 7.47 -10.45 10.35
N LEU A 75 6.91 -9.41 9.75
CA LEU A 75 5.71 -9.51 8.95
C LEU A 75 5.93 -10.35 7.68
N PHE A 76 7.10 -10.23 7.05
CA PHE A 76 7.51 -11.11 5.95
C PHE A 76 7.62 -12.57 6.39
N HIS A 77 8.24 -12.82 7.55
CA HIS A 77 8.40 -14.17 8.09
C HIS A 77 7.05 -14.81 8.46
N VAL A 78 6.18 -14.07 9.15
CA VAL A 78 4.83 -14.51 9.52
C VAL A 78 4.00 -14.80 8.27
N ASN A 79 4.09 -13.93 7.26
CA ASN A 79 3.36 -14.10 6.00
C ASN A 79 3.84 -15.36 5.26
N ALA A 80 5.15 -15.55 5.13
CA ALA A 80 5.74 -16.76 4.54
C ALA A 80 5.31 -18.03 5.29
N PHE A 81 5.34 -17.99 6.63
CA PHE A 81 4.91 -19.11 7.48
C PHE A 81 3.42 -19.45 7.30
N LEU A 82 2.54 -18.44 7.25
CA LEU A 82 1.10 -18.64 7.05
C LEU A 82 0.81 -19.24 5.68
N ILE A 83 1.44 -18.74 4.62
CA ILE A 83 1.26 -19.25 3.26
C ILE A 83 1.73 -20.69 3.15
N GLU A 84 2.91 -20.99 3.68
CA GLU A 84 3.46 -22.35 3.69
C GLU A 84 2.53 -23.31 4.46
N SER A 85 1.99 -22.87 5.60
CA SER A 85 1.03 -23.66 6.39
C SER A 85 -0.28 -23.91 5.63
N LEU A 86 -0.83 -22.88 4.98
CA LEU A 86 -2.07 -22.98 4.21
C LEU A 86 -1.90 -23.82 2.93
N ARG A 87 -0.72 -23.78 2.30
CA ARG A 87 -0.36 -24.64 1.16
C ARG A 87 -0.27 -26.10 1.59
N ARG A 88 0.35 -26.40 2.74
CA ARG A 88 0.41 -27.76 3.29
C ARG A 88 -0.97 -28.33 3.62
N LEU A 89 -1.90 -27.48 4.05
CA LEU A 89 -3.30 -27.86 4.31
C LEU A 89 -4.17 -27.93 3.04
N GLY A 90 -3.61 -27.68 1.85
CA GLY A 90 -4.34 -27.74 0.58
C GLY A 90 -5.40 -26.66 0.37
N LEU A 91 -5.53 -25.71 1.29
CA LEU A 91 -6.58 -24.69 1.31
C LEU A 91 -6.32 -23.55 0.31
N MET A 92 -5.05 -23.23 0.03
CA MET A 92 -4.69 -22.05 -0.77
C MET A 92 -3.45 -22.29 -1.64
N ARG A 93 -3.60 -23.06 -2.72
CA ARG A 93 -2.52 -23.30 -3.70
C ARG A 93 -2.15 -22.05 -4.52
N ASP A 94 -3.13 -21.20 -4.83
CA ASP A 94 -2.97 -20.08 -5.78
C ASP A 94 -3.00 -18.68 -5.14
N LEU A 95 -2.90 -18.56 -3.81
CA LEU A 95 -2.83 -17.22 -3.22
C LEU A 95 -1.46 -16.59 -3.51
N PRO A 96 -1.41 -15.34 -4.01
CA PRO A 96 -0.15 -14.64 -4.21
C PRO A 96 0.48 -14.31 -2.85
N ASP A 97 1.79 -14.57 -2.75
CA ASP A 97 2.54 -14.65 -1.49
C ASP A 97 2.56 -13.36 -0.65
N ASN A 98 2.06 -12.23 -1.16
CA ASN A 98 2.20 -10.92 -0.51
C ASN A 98 0.87 -10.26 -0.15
N ARG A 99 -0.28 -10.91 -0.41
CA ARG A 99 -1.60 -10.25 -0.33
C ARG A 99 -1.99 -9.89 1.10
N ALA A 100 -1.80 -10.80 2.05
CA ALA A 100 -2.10 -10.56 3.46
C ALA A 100 -1.17 -9.48 4.04
N GLN A 101 0.12 -9.54 3.71
CA GLN A 101 1.09 -8.52 4.07
C GLN A 101 0.69 -7.14 3.56
N ASN A 102 0.35 -6.99 2.28
CA ASN A 102 -0.07 -5.71 1.72
C ASN A 102 -1.34 -5.16 2.37
N LEU A 103 -2.28 -6.02 2.77
CA LEU A 103 -3.50 -5.61 3.49
C LEU A 103 -3.19 -5.09 4.89
N ILE A 104 -2.38 -5.81 5.66
CA ILE A 104 -1.99 -5.38 7.02
C ILE A 104 -1.27 -4.04 6.95
N VAL A 105 -0.33 -3.91 6.02
CA VAL A 105 0.40 -2.66 5.78
C VAL A 105 -0.57 -1.54 5.43
N GLY A 106 -1.41 -1.76 4.41
CA GLY A 106 -2.38 -0.76 3.98
C GLY A 106 -3.29 -0.32 5.13
N PHE A 107 -3.71 -1.25 5.99
CA PHE A 107 -4.52 -0.96 7.17
C PHE A 107 -3.77 -0.12 8.20
N VAL A 108 -2.58 -0.55 8.63
CA VAL A 108 -1.76 0.17 9.63
C VAL A 108 -1.45 1.58 9.14
N THR A 109 -1.03 1.74 7.89
CA THR A 109 -0.72 3.05 7.31
C THR A 109 -1.96 3.93 7.20
N THR A 110 -3.12 3.34 6.91
CA THR A 110 -4.40 4.07 6.87
C THR A 110 -4.79 4.59 8.25
N VAL A 111 -4.61 3.80 9.30
CA VAL A 111 -4.83 4.26 10.69
C VAL A 111 -3.90 5.42 11.04
N LEU A 112 -2.61 5.33 10.68
CA LEU A 112 -1.65 6.42 10.89
C LEU A 112 -1.98 7.67 10.07
N ALA A 113 -2.50 7.51 8.85
CA ALA A 113 -2.97 8.63 8.05
C ALA A 113 -4.16 9.36 8.70
N PHE A 114 -5.09 8.64 9.31
CA PHE A 114 -6.18 9.24 10.10
C PHE A 114 -5.65 9.97 11.34
N TYR A 115 -4.68 9.40 12.04
CA TYR A 115 -3.99 10.11 13.12
C TYR A 115 -3.38 11.43 12.61
N LEU A 116 -2.69 11.40 11.48
CA LEU A 116 -2.08 12.61 10.88
C LEU A 116 -3.12 13.68 10.53
N LEU A 117 -4.31 13.31 10.06
CA LEU A 117 -5.40 14.26 9.83
C LEU A 117 -5.79 15.01 11.11
N GLY A 118 -5.84 14.31 12.24
CA GLY A 118 -6.15 14.90 13.55
C GLY A 118 -5.06 15.84 14.09
N THR A 119 -3.82 15.74 13.60
CA THR A 119 -2.69 16.58 14.07
C THR A 119 -2.67 18.00 13.47
N GLY A 120 -3.43 18.25 12.40
CA GLY A 120 -3.51 19.53 11.70
C GLY A 120 -2.22 19.97 10.97
N GLY A 121 -2.32 21.02 10.14
CA GLY A 121 -1.17 21.60 9.43
C GLY A 121 -0.59 20.71 8.31
N GLY A 122 0.71 20.84 8.03
CA GLY A 122 1.35 20.17 6.89
C GLY A 122 1.32 18.62 6.94
N SER A 123 1.24 18.04 8.14
CA SER A 123 1.11 16.60 8.32
C SER A 123 -0.29 16.07 7.95
N ALA A 124 -1.33 16.88 8.14
CA ALA A 124 -2.67 16.54 7.68
C ALA A 124 -2.73 16.41 6.15
N ALA A 125 -1.92 17.18 5.42
CA ALA A 125 -1.81 17.02 3.96
C ALA A 125 -1.29 15.63 3.56
N LEU A 126 -0.29 15.10 4.28
CA LEU A 126 0.22 13.75 4.05
C LEU A 126 -0.85 12.67 4.31
N GLY A 127 -1.59 12.82 5.41
CA GLY A 127 -2.73 11.95 5.72
C GLY A 127 -3.79 11.98 4.62
N SER A 128 -4.19 13.19 4.18
CA SER A 128 -5.19 13.38 3.12
C SER A 128 -4.77 12.73 1.80
N VAL A 129 -3.52 12.90 1.38
CA VAL A 129 -3.00 12.30 0.14
C VAL A 129 -3.07 10.77 0.20
N TRP A 130 -2.68 10.16 1.31
CA TRP A 130 -2.78 8.70 1.48
C TRP A 130 -4.23 8.22 1.42
N ILE A 131 -5.13 8.86 2.18
CA ILE A 131 -6.56 8.47 2.21
C ILE A 131 -7.18 8.61 0.82
N ALA A 132 -6.89 9.70 0.11
CA ALA A 132 -7.36 9.88 -1.26
C ALA A 132 -6.83 8.79 -2.19
N ALA A 133 -5.54 8.43 -2.11
CA ALA A 133 -4.95 7.36 -2.90
C ALA A 133 -5.61 6.00 -2.64
N VAL A 134 -5.84 5.65 -1.36
CA VAL A 134 -6.54 4.41 -0.97
C VAL A 134 -7.98 4.42 -1.47
N ALA A 135 -8.73 5.52 -1.28
CA ALA A 135 -10.11 5.64 -1.72
C ALA A 135 -10.25 5.49 -3.23
N LEU A 136 -9.41 6.20 -4.00
CA LEU A 136 -9.38 6.08 -5.46
C LEU A 136 -9.00 4.68 -5.91
N ASN A 137 -8.08 4.02 -5.22
CA ASN A 137 -7.71 2.64 -5.53
C ASN A 137 -8.85 1.64 -5.26
N LEU A 138 -9.59 1.80 -4.17
CA LEU A 138 -10.76 0.98 -3.86
C LEU A 138 -11.90 1.23 -4.85
N LEU A 139 -12.17 2.48 -5.20
CA LEU A 139 -13.15 2.85 -6.23
C LEU A 139 -12.78 2.21 -7.57
N ALA A 140 -11.51 2.29 -7.97
CA ALA A 140 -11.05 1.66 -9.19
C ALA A 140 -11.18 0.13 -9.15
N ALA A 141 -10.90 -0.49 -8.00
CA ALA A 141 -11.10 -1.93 -7.80
C ALA A 141 -12.57 -2.34 -7.97
N ALA A 142 -13.51 -1.51 -7.51
CA ALA A 142 -14.95 -1.74 -7.66
C ALA A 142 -15.44 -1.53 -9.10
N MET A 143 -14.86 -0.59 -9.86
CA MET A 143 -15.27 -0.28 -11.24
C MET A 143 -14.70 -1.24 -12.29
N LEU A 144 -13.53 -1.83 -12.04
CA LEU A 144 -12.85 -2.72 -12.99
C LEU A 144 -13.69 -3.95 -13.43
N PRO A 145 -14.37 -4.68 -12.52
CA PRO A 145 -15.25 -5.80 -12.88
C PRO A 145 -16.39 -5.39 -13.82
N ALA A 146 -17.01 -4.23 -13.60
CA ALA A 146 -18.12 -3.74 -14.42
C ALA A 146 -17.72 -3.50 -15.89
N ARG A 147 -16.45 -3.16 -16.15
CA ARG A 147 -15.95 -2.89 -17.50
C ARG A 147 -15.53 -4.15 -18.26
N HIS A 148 -15.12 -5.22 -17.56
CA HIS A 148 -14.77 -6.50 -18.20
C HIS A 148 -16.02 -7.32 -18.58
N ALA A 149 -17.21 -6.92 -18.10
CA ALA A 149 -18.49 -7.52 -18.47
C ALA A 149 -19.07 -7.00 -19.80
N ILE A 150 -18.46 -5.99 -20.43
CA ILE A 150 -18.88 -5.48 -21.74
C ILE A 150 -18.10 -6.25 -22.82
N PRO A 151 -18.74 -7.13 -23.61
CA PRO A 151 -18.04 -7.87 -24.66
C PRO A 151 -17.45 -6.88 -25.68
N PRO A 152 -16.26 -7.15 -26.23
CA PRO A 152 -15.70 -6.32 -27.29
C PRO A 152 -16.70 -6.31 -28.45
N ALA A 153 -17.12 -5.11 -28.86
CA ALA A 153 -17.89 -4.96 -30.08
C ALA A 153 -17.07 -5.57 -31.22
N SER A 154 -17.58 -6.67 -31.78
CA SER A 154 -17.02 -7.32 -32.96
C SER A 154 -16.95 -6.28 -34.07
N LYS A 155 -15.74 -5.97 -34.52
CA LYS A 155 -15.52 -5.34 -35.82
C LYS A 155 -15.32 -6.45 -36.84
#